data_AF-A0A429ANU0-F1
#
_entry.id   AF-A0A429ANU0-F1
#
_cell.length_a   1.000
_cell.length_b   1.000
_cell.length_c   1.000
_cell.angle_alpha   90.00
_cell.angle_beta   90.00
_cell.angle_gamma   90.00
#
_symmetry.space_group_name_H-M   'P 1'
#
loop_
_entity.id
_entity.type
_entity.pdbx_description
1 polymer ?
#
loop_
_entity_poly.entity_id
_entity_poly.type
_entity_poly.pdbx_seq_one_letter_code
_entity_poly.pdbx_strand_id
1 'polypeptide(L)'
;MAYALSAGMREAEVAEMTRPQLIERFVQPHRVTEETAVASWLPINDGMPPHELRHWHSTLIHGQAPPKLRDDRMGHVSPDMRGMRGRYTDILPQWRADLRGFLQGVWDEALAERAWFNLHSPVRVLDGLLAPFRDGARMPIAPFEARGEVLQFPTSRAG
;
A
#
# COMPACT_ATOMS: atom_id res chain seq x y z
N MET A 1 0.51 -21.18 -9.17
CA MET A 1 1.28 -21.71 -10.30
C MET A 1 2.51 -20.84 -10.59
N ALA A 2 2.38 -19.59 -11.05
CA ALA A 2 3.52 -18.70 -11.34
C ALA A 2 4.55 -18.56 -10.19
N TYR A 3 4.08 -18.41 -8.94
CA TYR A 3 4.95 -18.30 -7.77
C TYR A 3 5.78 -19.58 -7.50
N ALA A 4 5.20 -20.77 -7.72
CA ALA A 4 5.87 -22.04 -7.49
C ALA A 4 6.99 -22.27 -8.52
N LEU A 5 6.76 -21.88 -9.78
CA LEU A 5 7.77 -21.89 -10.83
C LEU A 5 8.92 -20.91 -10.51
N SER A 6 8.60 -19.68 -10.06
CA SER A 6 9.62 -18.71 -9.64
C SER A 6 10.39 -19.15 -8.39
N ALA A 7 9.81 -20.02 -7.57
CA ALA A 7 10.47 -20.63 -6.42
C ALA A 7 11.29 -21.88 -6.79
N GLY A 8 11.45 -22.18 -8.09
CA GLY A 8 12.33 -23.23 -8.61
C GLY A 8 11.67 -24.60 -8.79
N MET A 9 10.34 -24.72 -8.65
CA MET A 9 9.64 -25.97 -8.91
C MET A 9 9.46 -26.21 -10.41
N ARG A 10 9.60 -27.47 -10.86
CA ARG A 10 9.44 -27.80 -12.28
C ARG A 10 7.97 -27.77 -12.66
N GLU A 11 7.68 -27.38 -13.90
CA GLU A 11 6.31 -27.23 -14.39
C GLU A 11 5.49 -28.51 -14.30
N ALA A 12 6.10 -29.67 -14.59
CA ALA A 12 5.47 -30.98 -14.42
C ALA A 12 5.02 -31.25 -12.97
N GLU A 13 5.82 -30.83 -12.00
CA GLU A 13 5.50 -31.01 -10.57
C GLU A 13 4.38 -30.07 -10.14
N VAL A 14 4.36 -28.83 -10.64
CA VAL A 14 3.29 -27.86 -10.33
C VAL A 14 1.96 -28.28 -10.97
N ALA A 15 1.99 -28.90 -12.15
CA ALA A 15 0.80 -29.37 -12.86
C ALA A 15 0.08 -30.54 -12.16
N GLU A 16 0.82 -31.36 -11.41
CA GLU A 16 0.26 -32.46 -10.61
C GLU A 16 -0.29 -32.00 -9.25
N MET A 17 0.04 -30.78 -8.81
CA MET A 17 -0.41 -30.25 -7.54
C MET A 17 -1.76 -29.55 -7.64
N THR A 18 -2.66 -29.90 -6.71
CA THR A 18 -3.92 -29.19 -6.53
C THR A 18 -3.69 -27.81 -5.90
N ARG A 19 -4.64 -26.88 -6.10
CA ARG A 19 -4.59 -25.54 -5.48
C ARG A 19 -4.40 -25.57 -3.95
N PRO A 20 -5.07 -26.45 -3.18
CA PRO A 20 -4.82 -26.57 -1.74
C PRO A 20 -3.38 -26.97 -1.41
N GLN A 21 -2.81 -27.95 -2.12
CA GLN A 21 -1.43 -28.40 -1.90
C GLN A 21 -0.41 -27.29 -2.23
N LEU A 22 -0.69 -26.47 -3.25
CA LEU A 22 0.14 -25.29 -3.56
C LEU A 22 0.07 -24.24 -2.44
N ILE A 23 -1.12 -23.99 -1.88
CA ILE A 23 -1.29 -23.04 -0.76
C ILE A 23 -0.57 -23.55 0.48
N GLU A 24 -0.74 -24.84 0.81
CA GLU A 24 -0.11 -25.46 1.96
C GLU A 24 1.43 -25.42 1.87
N ARG A 25 1.99 -25.67 0.69
CA ARG A 25 3.44 -25.73 0.53
C ARG A 25 4.11 -24.36 0.46
N PHE A 26 3.46 -23.38 -0.16
CA PHE A 26 4.10 -22.11 -0.51
C PHE A 26 3.55 -20.90 0.24
N VAL A 27 2.37 -21.01 0.85
CA VAL A 27 1.72 -19.89 1.53
C VAL A 27 1.69 -20.13 3.04
N GLN A 28 1.32 -21.33 3.49
CA GLN A 28 1.20 -21.63 4.93
C GLN A 28 2.52 -21.49 5.70
N PRO A 29 3.71 -21.90 5.21
CA PRO A 29 4.96 -21.76 5.97
C PRO A 29 5.41 -20.31 6.12
N HIS A 30 4.87 -19.41 5.29
CA HIS A 30 5.12 -17.98 5.34
C HIS A 30 3.93 -17.21 5.93
N ARG A 31 2.87 -17.90 6.38
CA ARG A 31 1.84 -17.26 7.18
C ARG A 31 2.42 -16.97 8.54
N VAL A 32 2.50 -15.69 8.83
CA VAL A 32 2.76 -15.23 10.17
C VAL A 32 1.50 -15.53 11.00
N THR A 33 1.65 -16.27 12.09
CA THR A 33 0.53 -16.60 13.00
C THR A 33 0.04 -15.33 13.69
N GLU A 34 -1.24 -15.28 14.10
CA GLU A 34 -1.81 -14.12 14.83
C GLU A 34 -1.01 -13.72 16.08
N GLU A 35 -0.32 -14.67 16.71
CA GLU A 35 0.51 -14.46 17.90
C GLU A 35 1.88 -13.84 17.61
N THR A 36 2.33 -13.86 16.35
CA THR A 36 3.58 -13.22 15.98
C THR A 36 3.29 -11.74 15.77
N ALA A 37 3.68 -10.92 16.74
CA ALA A 37 3.78 -9.48 16.55
C ALA A 37 4.84 -9.18 15.49
N VAL A 38 4.44 -9.26 14.22
CA VAL A 38 5.08 -8.45 13.20
C VAL A 38 4.99 -7.03 13.73
N ALA A 39 6.02 -6.21 13.54
CA ALA A 39 5.81 -4.77 13.57
C ALA A 39 4.87 -4.44 12.39
N SER A 40 3.59 -4.77 12.51
CA SER A 40 2.54 -4.28 11.67
C SER A 40 2.25 -2.88 12.15
N TRP A 41 1.76 -2.06 11.24
CA TRP A 41 1.04 -0.89 11.66
C TRP A 41 -0.08 -1.41 12.55
N LEU A 42 -0.23 -0.88 13.77
CA LEU A 42 -1.46 -1.08 14.51
C LEU A 42 -2.61 -0.75 13.55
N PRO A 43 -3.71 -1.50 13.57
CA PRO A 43 -4.91 -1.06 12.88
C PRO A 43 -5.11 0.42 13.19
N ILE A 44 -5.23 1.27 12.17
CA ILE A 44 -5.49 2.70 12.36
C ILE A 44 -6.74 2.87 13.25
N ASN A 45 -7.63 1.88 13.20
CA ASN A 45 -8.70 1.67 14.15
C ASN A 45 -8.95 0.17 14.38
N ASP A 46 -9.26 -0.23 15.61
CA ASP A 46 -9.63 -1.62 15.92
C ASP A 46 -10.86 -2.06 15.12
N GLY A 47 -10.81 -3.26 14.56
CA GLY A 47 -11.93 -3.84 13.81
C GLY A 47 -12.15 -3.30 12.39
N MET A 48 -11.23 -2.50 11.85
CA MET A 48 -11.36 -2.00 10.47
C MET A 48 -11.16 -3.13 9.45
N PRO A 49 -12.20 -3.54 8.68
CA PRO A 49 -12.04 -4.62 7.71
C PRO A 49 -11.23 -4.13 6.51
N PRO A 50 -10.54 -5.04 5.78
CA PRO A 50 -9.83 -4.70 4.55
C PRO A 50 -10.67 -3.95 3.50
N HIS A 51 -12.00 -4.07 3.58
CA HIS A 51 -12.94 -3.33 2.74
C HIS A 51 -12.90 -1.81 2.98
N GLU A 52 -12.72 -1.35 4.22
CA GLU A 52 -12.65 0.09 4.51
C GLU A 52 -11.38 0.74 3.94
N LEU A 53 -10.27 -0.02 3.85
CA LEU A 53 -9.08 0.42 3.12
C LEU A 53 -9.36 0.63 1.62
N ARG A 54 -10.27 -0.18 1.05
CA ARG A 54 -10.72 -0.01 -0.34
C ARG A 54 -11.62 1.21 -0.47
N HIS A 55 -12.47 1.50 0.50
CA HIS A 55 -13.26 2.74 0.52
C HIS A 55 -12.38 3.98 0.60
N TRP A 56 -11.40 4.00 1.50
CA TRP A 56 -10.39 5.05 1.56
C TRP A 56 -9.73 5.27 0.20
N HIS A 57 -9.23 4.19 -0.42
CA HIS A 57 -8.56 4.29 -1.71
C HIS A 57 -9.50 4.82 -2.80
N SER A 58 -10.77 4.42 -2.80
CA SER A 58 -11.79 4.94 -3.71
C SER A 58 -12.03 6.44 -3.55
N THR A 59 -12.06 6.92 -2.31
CA THR A 59 -12.21 8.35 -1.98
C THR A 59 -10.98 9.13 -2.39
N LEU A 60 -9.78 8.61 -2.10
CA LEU A 60 -8.51 9.25 -2.41
C LEU A 60 -8.31 9.48 -3.92
N ILE A 61 -8.69 8.52 -4.76
CA ILE A 61 -8.55 8.64 -6.22
C ILE A 61 -9.74 9.37 -6.87
N HIS A 62 -10.74 9.79 -6.09
CA HIS A 62 -11.88 10.54 -6.60
C HIS A 62 -11.43 11.92 -7.09
N GLY A 63 -11.77 12.28 -8.33
CA GLY A 63 -11.34 13.54 -8.95
C GLY A 63 -9.90 13.55 -9.48
N GLN A 64 -9.08 12.55 -9.15
CA GLN A 64 -7.68 12.43 -9.59
C GLN A 64 -7.52 11.52 -10.82
N ALA A 65 -8.53 10.70 -11.10
CA ALA A 65 -8.57 9.84 -12.27
C ALA A 65 -9.93 9.95 -12.98
N PRO A 66 -9.96 9.83 -14.32
CA PRO A 66 -11.22 9.70 -15.05
C PRO A 66 -12.03 8.49 -14.54
N PRO A 67 -13.38 8.56 -14.57
CA PRO A 67 -14.24 7.52 -14.02
C PRO A 67 -13.91 6.10 -14.50
N LYS A 68 -13.54 5.93 -15.77
CA LYS A 68 -13.17 4.62 -16.32
C LYS A 68 -11.86 4.07 -15.73
N LEU A 69 -10.84 4.90 -15.52
CA LEU A 69 -9.60 4.47 -14.87
C LEU A 69 -9.83 4.16 -13.39
N ARG A 70 -10.66 4.96 -12.72
CA ARG A 70 -11.06 4.68 -11.33
C ARG A 70 -11.76 3.34 -11.23
N ASP A 71 -12.78 3.11 -12.05
CA ASP A 71 -13.54 1.86 -12.02
C ASP A 71 -12.64 0.66 -12.36
N ASP A 72 -11.70 0.78 -13.32
CA ASP A 72 -10.70 -0.25 -13.64
C ASP A 72 -9.80 -0.55 -12.43
N ARG A 73 -9.27 0.50 -11.79
CA ARG A 73 -8.44 0.39 -10.58
C ARG A 73 -9.21 -0.26 -9.42
N MET A 74 -10.49 0.06 -9.31
CA MET A 74 -11.41 -0.46 -8.31
C MET A 74 -12.07 -1.77 -8.73
N GLY A 75 -11.70 -2.39 -9.86
CA GLY A 75 -12.30 -3.62 -10.36
C GLY A 75 -13.83 -3.57 -10.48
N HIS A 76 -14.41 -2.38 -10.66
CA HIS A 76 -15.83 -2.17 -10.84
C HIS A 76 -16.21 -2.34 -12.31
N VAL A 77 -17.33 -3.00 -12.58
CA VAL A 77 -17.93 -3.03 -13.91
C VAL A 77 -19.19 -2.17 -13.88
N SER A 78 -19.02 -0.87 -14.09
CA SER A 78 -20.12 0.09 -14.12
C SER A 78 -20.98 -0.04 -15.39
N PRO A 79 -22.26 0.39 -15.38
CA PRO A 79 -23.07 0.47 -16.60
C PRO A 79 -22.39 1.30 -17.70
N ASP A 80 -21.62 2.32 -17.33
CA ASP A 80 -20.83 3.13 -18.27
C ASP A 80 -19.69 2.35 -18.94
N MET A 81 -19.08 1.38 -18.24
CA MET A 81 -18.12 0.44 -18.83
C MET A 81 -18.78 -0.58 -19.78
N ARG A 82 -20.05 -0.91 -19.57
CA ARG A 82 -20.83 -1.81 -20.47
C ARG A 82 -21.55 -1.06 -21.60
N GLY A 83 -21.73 0.26 -21.46
CA GLY A 83 -22.43 1.13 -22.40
C GLY A 83 -21.57 1.62 -23.56
N MET A 84 -22.13 2.53 -24.38
CA MET A 84 -21.46 3.09 -25.56
C MET A 84 -20.11 3.75 -25.20
N ARG A 85 -20.04 4.51 -24.09
CA ARG A 85 -18.79 5.16 -23.62
C ARG A 85 -17.71 4.15 -23.24
N GLY A 86 -18.08 3.02 -22.63
CA GLY A 86 -17.17 1.93 -22.31
C GLY A 86 -16.47 1.33 -23.53
N ARG A 87 -17.12 1.37 -24.70
CA ARG A 87 -16.59 0.87 -25.98
C ARG A 87 -15.66 1.85 -26.71
N TYR A 88 -15.69 3.15 -26.40
CA TYR A 88 -14.90 4.17 -27.11
C TYR A 88 -13.86 4.91 -26.25
N THR A 89 -13.89 4.74 -24.93
CA THR A 89 -12.93 5.40 -24.04
C THR A 89 -11.86 4.41 -23.64
N ASP A 90 -10.70 4.38 -24.30
CA ASP A 90 -9.58 3.58 -23.79
C ASP A 90 -8.89 4.26 -22.61
N ILE A 91 -8.34 3.45 -21.71
CA ILE A 91 -7.50 3.98 -20.63
C ILE A 91 -6.17 4.38 -21.26
N LEU A 92 -5.96 5.68 -21.39
CA LEU A 92 -4.73 6.21 -21.95
C LEU A 92 -3.54 5.94 -21.00
N PRO A 93 -2.34 5.63 -21.55
CA PRO A 93 -1.13 5.48 -20.75
C PRO A 93 -0.83 6.71 -19.86
N GLN A 94 -1.13 7.91 -20.37
CA GLN A 94 -0.95 9.16 -19.63
C GLN A 94 -1.78 9.18 -18.34
N TRP A 95 -3.05 8.77 -18.38
CA TRP A 95 -3.89 8.74 -17.17
C TRP A 95 -3.34 7.82 -16.09
N ARG A 96 -2.72 6.70 -16.49
CA ARG A 96 -2.03 5.80 -15.56
C ARG A 96 -0.78 6.45 -14.99
N ALA A 97 -0.03 7.19 -15.81
CA ALA A 97 1.14 7.93 -15.35
C ALA A 97 0.74 9.02 -14.34
N ASP A 98 -0.30 9.80 -14.64
CA ASP A 98 -0.83 10.85 -13.77
C ASP A 98 -1.29 10.30 -12.43
N LEU A 99 -2.11 9.24 -12.45
CA LEU A 99 -2.58 8.60 -11.22
C LEU A 99 -1.43 8.03 -10.39
N ARG A 100 -0.42 7.44 -11.03
CA ARG A 100 0.79 6.97 -10.31
C ARG A 100 1.55 8.14 -9.70
N GLY A 101 1.72 9.24 -10.43
CA GLY A 101 2.39 10.45 -9.93
C GLY A 101 1.66 11.04 -8.72
N PHE A 102 0.34 11.12 -8.79
CA PHE A 102 -0.50 11.55 -7.66
C PHE A 102 -0.31 10.63 -6.44
N LEU A 103 -0.47 9.31 -6.62
CA LEU A 103 -0.31 8.35 -5.52
C LEU A 103 1.11 8.34 -4.94
N GLN A 104 2.11 8.54 -5.78
CA GLN A 104 3.50 8.70 -5.36
C GLN A 104 3.66 9.95 -4.48
N GLY A 105 3.05 11.08 -4.85
CA GLY A 105 3.05 12.29 -4.04
C GLY A 105 2.41 12.08 -2.66
N VAL A 106 1.24 11.42 -2.62
CA VAL A 106 0.56 11.08 -1.35
C VAL A 106 1.45 10.19 -0.47
N TRP A 107 2.11 9.20 -1.07
CA TRP A 107 3.04 8.33 -0.36
C TRP A 107 4.25 9.11 0.19
N ASP A 108 4.83 9.98 -0.62
CA ASP A 108 6.00 10.77 -0.26
C ASP A 108 5.71 11.78 0.87
N GLU A 109 4.51 12.37 0.90
CA GLU A 109 4.07 13.21 2.00
C GLU A 109 3.87 12.39 3.28
N ALA A 110 3.16 11.25 3.20
CA ALA A 110 2.97 10.37 4.35
C ALA A 110 4.31 9.86 4.94
N LEU A 111 5.29 9.59 4.09
CA LEU A 111 6.64 9.19 4.53
C LEU A 111 7.37 10.34 5.23
N ALA A 112 7.25 11.57 4.74
CA ALA A 112 7.81 12.75 5.38
C ALA A 112 7.14 13.08 6.72
N GLU A 113 5.83 12.88 6.83
CA GLU A 113 5.09 12.95 8.10
C GLU A 113 5.52 11.85 9.06
N ARG A 114 5.71 10.62 8.57
CA ARG A 114 6.23 9.52 9.38
C ARG A 114 7.64 9.82 9.91
N ALA A 115 8.50 10.44 9.10
CA ALA A 115 9.84 10.83 9.50
C ALA A 115 9.85 11.87 10.63
N TRP A 116 8.80 12.70 10.76
CA TRP A 116 8.66 13.67 11.84
C TRP A 116 8.55 13.01 13.22
N PHE A 117 7.83 11.89 13.31
CA PHE A 117 7.68 11.16 14.57
C PHE A 117 8.95 10.42 14.98
N ASN A 118 9.62 9.76 14.03
CA ASN A 118 10.87 9.05 14.26
C ASN A 118 11.60 8.76 12.94
N LEU A 119 12.90 9.00 12.89
CA LEU A 119 13.70 8.72 11.69
C LEU A 119 14.03 7.23 11.48
N HIS A 120 13.68 6.38 12.45
CA HIS A 120 13.89 4.93 12.40
C HIS A 120 12.58 4.15 12.50
N SER A 121 12.62 2.90 12.04
CA SER A 121 11.52 1.96 12.16
C SER A 121 12.03 0.54 12.46
N PRO A 122 11.36 -0.23 13.32
CA PRO A 122 11.64 -1.66 13.44
C PRO A 122 11.27 -2.43 12.15
N VAL A 123 10.43 -1.85 11.29
CA VAL A 123 10.08 -2.41 9.98
C VAL A 123 11.20 -2.08 8.99
N ARG A 124 12.03 -3.07 8.66
CA ARG A 124 13.23 -2.91 7.81
C ARG A 124 12.98 -2.16 6.50
N VAL A 125 11.89 -2.47 5.79
CA VAL A 125 11.57 -1.79 4.52
C VAL A 125 11.27 -0.32 4.73
N LEU A 126 10.52 0.04 5.76
CA LEU A 126 10.22 1.42 6.12
C LEU A 126 11.48 2.13 6.62
N ASP A 127 12.31 1.47 7.42
CA ASP A 127 13.57 2.04 7.91
C ASP A 127 14.53 2.39 6.76
N GLY A 128 14.59 1.53 5.72
CA GLY A 128 15.31 1.82 4.49
C GLY A 128 14.76 3.02 3.74
N LEU A 129 13.43 3.13 3.64
CA LEU A 129 12.77 4.28 3.01
C LEU A 129 12.96 5.60 3.79
N LEU A 130 13.21 5.53 5.10
CA LEU A 130 13.49 6.70 5.93
C LEU A 130 14.95 7.18 5.84
N ALA A 131 15.84 6.43 5.19
CA ALA A 131 17.26 6.80 5.08
C ALA A 131 17.52 8.23 4.55
N PRO A 132 16.83 8.71 3.49
CA PRO A 132 17.01 10.07 2.98
C PRO A 132 16.64 11.20 3.96
N PHE A 133 15.89 10.89 5.04
CA PHE A 133 15.56 11.88 6.07
C PHE A 133 16.64 11.92 7.17
N ARG A 134 17.46 10.87 7.31
CA ARG A 134 18.56 10.79 8.28
C ARG A 134 19.82 11.47 7.79
N ASP A 135 20.10 11.36 6.50
CA ASP A 135 21.25 12.01 5.86
C ASP A 135 20.97 13.47 5.45
N GLY A 136 19.72 13.93 5.61
CA GLY A 136 19.30 15.30 5.32
C GLY A 136 18.95 15.57 3.85
N ALA A 137 18.91 14.54 2.98
CA ALA A 137 18.48 14.70 1.59
C ALA A 137 17.00 15.07 1.44
N ARG A 138 16.18 14.73 2.44
CA ARG A 138 14.76 15.10 2.56
C ARG A 138 14.48 15.65 3.96
N MET A 139 13.54 16.58 4.05
CA MET A 139 13.10 17.16 5.31
C MET A 139 11.81 16.49 5.79
N PRO A 140 11.71 16.11 7.08
CA PRO A 140 10.44 15.71 7.69
C PRO A 140 9.40 16.83 7.61
N ILE A 141 8.12 16.47 7.58
CA ILE A 141 7.00 17.41 7.55
C ILE A 141 6.14 17.16 8.79
N ALA A 142 5.77 18.21 9.51
CA ALA A 142 4.81 18.06 10.62
C ALA A 142 3.44 17.62 10.06
N PRO A 143 2.79 16.60 10.66
CA PRO A 143 1.45 16.19 10.29
C PRO A 143 0.49 17.37 10.30
N PHE A 144 -0.53 17.34 9.43
CA PHE A 144 -1.49 18.44 9.27
C PHE A 144 -2.09 18.95 10.60
N GLU A 145 -2.41 18.05 11.54
CA GLU A 145 -2.95 18.39 12.87
C GLU A 145 -1.95 19.14 13.77
N ALA A 146 -0.64 19.01 13.51
CA ALA A 146 0.43 19.70 14.22
C ALA A 146 0.90 20.99 13.53
N ARG A 147 0.31 21.38 12.38
CA ARG A 147 0.60 22.64 11.69
C ARG A 147 -0.11 23.82 12.37
N GLY A 148 0.08 23.97 13.69
CA GLY A 148 -0.55 25.02 14.52
C GLY A 148 -0.40 24.82 16.03
N GLU A 149 -0.22 23.59 16.51
CA GLU A 149 0.02 23.29 17.93
C GLU A 149 1.44 22.78 18.16
N VAL A 150 2.18 23.46 19.04
CA VAL A 150 3.48 23.02 19.51
C VAL A 150 3.26 21.82 20.45
N LEU A 151 3.24 20.61 19.90
CA LEU A 151 3.24 19.40 20.72
C LEU A 151 4.67 19.15 21.22
N GLN A 152 4.88 19.38 22.51
CA GLN A 152 6.08 18.97 23.23
C GLN A 152 6.20 17.44 23.16
N PHE A 153 7.28 16.95 22.59
CA PHE A 153 7.63 15.53 22.71
C PHE A 153 7.89 15.19 24.18
N PRO A 154 7.41 14.05 24.71
CA PRO A 154 7.94 13.54 25.96
C PRO A 154 9.42 13.25 25.74
N THR A 155 10.27 13.96 26.48
CA THR A 155 11.70 13.72 26.51
C THR A 155 11.91 12.25 26.88
N SER A 156 12.54 11.51 25.99
CA SER A 156 12.97 10.14 26.27
C SER A 156 13.82 10.19 27.54
N ARG A 157 13.28 9.71 28.65
CA ARG A 157 14.11 9.38 29.81
C ARG A 157 15.01 8.24 29.37
N ALA A 158 16.27 8.57 29.14
CA ALA A 158 17.34 7.59 29.28
C ALA A 158 17.25 7.02 30.70
N GLY A 159 17.07 5.71 30.79
CA GLY A 159 17.06 4.91 32.00
C GLY A 159 17.43 3.48 31.63
#